data_AF-A0A972UM04-F1
#
_entry.id   AF-A0A972UM04-F1
#
_cell.length_a   1.000
_cell.length_b   1.000
_cell.length_c   1.000
_cell.angle_alpha   90.00
_cell.angle_beta   90.00
_cell.angle_gamma   90.00
#
_symmetry.space_group_name_H-M   'P 1'
#
loop_
_entity.id
_entity.type
_entity.pdbx_description
1 polymer ?
#
loop_
_entity_poly.entity_id
_entity_poly.type
_entity_poly.pdbx_seq_one_letter_code
_entity_poly.pdbx_strand_id
1 'polypeptide(L)'
;MFKIGDMVRNVAGNIVGVVVDSDGDTVYFEQSNGVEVDFPESSLVLESAFQAQHDTSVRGDADSHENDAVYESVVSNLYPAIIEKGRVCLANAKRVPGVAEKSWEGLSALQKLNLISQSTEVPVKDWIESNRPGAGTSLSKLQLSVLAPTGRKA
;
A
#
# COMPACT_ATOMS: atom_id res chain seq x y z
N MET A 1 -8.13 9.29 24.22
CA MET A 1 -8.83 10.58 24.20
C MET A 1 -8.26 11.45 23.09
N PHE A 2 -9.08 11.78 22.09
CA PHE A 2 -8.74 12.73 21.03
C PHE A 2 -8.78 14.16 21.58
N LYS A 3 -8.09 15.09 20.90
CA LYS A 3 -8.08 16.52 21.25
C LYS A 3 -8.89 17.32 20.25
N ILE A 4 -9.45 18.44 20.70
CA ILE A 4 -10.03 19.45 19.81
C ILE A 4 -8.98 19.86 18.77
N GLY A 5 -9.36 19.82 17.50
CA GLY A 5 -8.48 20.05 16.35
C GLY A 5 -7.88 18.77 15.74
N ASP A 6 -7.98 17.61 16.39
CA ASP A 6 -7.52 16.35 15.80
C ASP A 6 -8.44 15.95 14.63
N MET A 7 -7.84 15.46 13.54
CA MET A 7 -8.59 14.87 12.44
C MET A 7 -8.84 13.39 12.71
N VAL A 8 -10.11 13.00 12.78
CA VAL A 8 -10.56 11.65 13.15
C VAL A 8 -11.45 11.04 12.08
N ARG A 9 -11.52 9.72 12.09
CA ARG A 9 -12.35 8.92 11.19
C ARG A 9 -13.21 7.94 11.96
N ASN A 10 -14.49 7.88 11.63
CA ASN A 10 -15.31 6.71 11.88
C ASN A 10 -15.12 5.70 10.73
N VAL A 11 -14.50 4.55 11.02
CA VAL A 11 -14.13 3.55 10.00
C VAL A 11 -15.36 2.88 9.39
N ALA A 12 -16.40 2.62 10.19
CA ALA A 12 -17.60 1.93 9.75
C ALA A 12 -18.47 2.80 8.82
N GLY A 13 -18.63 4.08 9.15
CA GLY A 13 -19.38 5.07 8.38
C GLY A 13 -18.57 5.72 7.25
N ASN A 14 -17.25 5.56 7.24
CA ASN A 14 -16.34 6.28 6.35
C ASN A 14 -16.54 7.81 6.42
N ILE A 15 -16.63 8.32 7.65
CA ILE A 15 -16.86 9.73 7.93
C ILE A 15 -15.58 10.30 8.54
N VAL A 16 -15.09 11.40 8.00
CA VAL A 16 -13.87 12.09 8.44
C VAL A 16 -14.21 13.53 8.79
N GLY A 17 -13.62 14.04 9.85
CA GLY A 17 -13.70 15.46 10.20
C GLY A 17 -12.79 15.83 11.36
N VAL A 18 -12.92 17.08 11.81
CA VAL A 18 -12.07 17.68 12.84
C VAL A 18 -12.82 17.71 14.15
N VAL A 19 -12.22 17.18 15.22
CA VAL A 19 -12.83 17.21 16.56
C VAL A 19 -13.06 18.65 16.99
N VAL A 20 -14.31 18.98 17.31
CA VAL A 20 -14.71 20.30 17.81
C VAL A 20 -15.02 20.27 19.31
N ASP A 21 -15.47 19.12 19.83
CA ASP A 21 -15.77 18.93 21.26
C ASP A 21 -15.70 17.45 21.67
N SER A 22 -15.63 17.17 22.97
CA SER A 22 -15.71 15.82 23.53
C SER A 22 -16.32 15.82 24.94
N ASP A 23 -17.33 14.98 25.12
CA ASP A 23 -17.96 14.68 26.42
C ASP A 23 -17.63 13.24 26.83
N GLY A 24 -16.42 13.05 27.36
CA GLY A 24 -15.97 11.78 27.93
C GLY A 24 -15.91 10.64 26.92
N ASP A 25 -17.04 9.95 26.75
CA ASP A 25 -17.20 8.80 25.86
C ASP A 25 -17.66 9.19 24.45
N THR A 26 -18.15 10.41 24.24
CA THR A 26 -18.64 10.90 22.95
C THR A 26 -17.72 12.00 22.40
N VAL A 27 -17.44 11.91 21.10
CA VAL A 27 -16.61 12.88 20.37
C VAL A 27 -17.45 13.51 19.27
N TYR A 28 -17.46 14.84 19.26
CA TYR A 28 -18.13 15.66 18.26
C TYR A 28 -17.10 16.18 17.28
N PHE A 29 -17.34 16.00 15.98
CA PHE A 29 -16.42 16.48 14.96
C PHE A 29 -17.14 17.02 13.73
N GLU A 30 -16.56 18.05 13.13
CA GLU A 30 -17.11 18.76 11.98
C GLU A 30 -16.49 18.20 10.69
N GLN A 31 -17.36 17.82 9.76
CA GLN A 31 -17.00 17.38 8.42
C GLN A 31 -16.63 18.58 7.53
N SER A 32 -15.96 18.35 6.40
CA SER A 32 -15.58 19.41 5.46
C SER A 32 -16.75 20.18 4.81
N ASN A 33 -17.97 19.66 4.91
CA ASN A 33 -19.21 20.32 4.47
C ASN A 33 -19.85 21.17 5.57
N GLY A 34 -19.22 21.32 6.74
CA GLY A 34 -19.73 22.08 7.89
C GLY A 34 -20.78 21.34 8.73
N VAL A 35 -21.01 20.04 8.48
CA VAL A 35 -21.92 19.22 9.28
C VAL A 35 -21.18 18.65 10.47
N GLU A 36 -21.71 18.89 11.66
CA GLU A 36 -21.25 18.27 12.90
C GLU A 36 -21.89 16.90 13.08
N VAL A 37 -21.10 15.92 13.51
CA VAL A 37 -21.52 14.56 13.80
C VAL A 37 -20.92 14.09 15.12
N ASP A 38 -21.62 13.20 15.81
CA ASP A 38 -21.21 12.63 17.08
C ASP A 38 -21.04 11.11 16.99
N PHE A 39 -19.97 10.60 17.60
CA PHE A 39 -19.68 9.18 17.66
C PHE A 39 -19.01 8.80 18.98
N PRO A 40 -19.18 7.56 19.46
CA PRO A 40 -18.45 7.08 20.62
C PRO A 40 -16.95 7.03 20.31
N GLU A 41 -16.11 7.43 21.27
CA GLU A 41 -14.65 7.52 21.10
C GLU A 41 -14.06 6.19 20.58
N SER A 42 -14.56 5.06 21.08
CA SER A 42 -14.11 3.71 20.70
C SER A 42 -14.37 3.34 19.24
N SER A 43 -15.21 4.10 18.54
CA SER A 43 -15.51 3.89 17.10
C SER A 43 -14.63 4.73 16.17
N LEU A 44 -13.78 5.59 16.75
CA LEU A 44 -12.96 6.54 16.02
C LEU A 44 -11.48 6.13 16.05
N VAL A 45 -10.78 6.56 15.00
CA VAL A 45 -9.33 6.47 14.90
C VAL A 45 -8.80 7.81 14.41
N LEU A 46 -7.55 8.13 14.74
CA LEU A 46 -6.87 9.26 14.09
C LEU A 46 -6.80 9.00 12.59
N GLU A 47 -7.19 9.99 11.79
CA GLU A 47 -7.15 9.88 10.33
C GLU A 47 -5.72 9.61 9.87
N SER A 48 -4.73 10.29 10.45
CA SER A 48 -3.32 10.06 10.14
C SER A 48 -2.85 8.64 10.47
N ALA A 49 -3.34 8.04 11.56
CA ALA A 49 -3.01 6.67 11.92
C ALA A 49 -3.68 5.65 10.99
N PHE A 50 -4.94 5.91 10.62
CA PHE A 50 -5.67 5.10 9.63
C PHE A 50 -4.99 5.15 8.27
N GLN A 51 -4.63 6.35 7.81
CA GLN A 51 -3.83 6.54 6.61
C GLN A 51 -2.49 5.81 6.75
N ALA A 52 -1.74 5.95 7.84
CA ALA A 52 -0.46 5.25 7.99
C ALA A 52 -0.55 3.71 7.97
N GLN A 53 -1.67 3.14 8.43
CA GLN A 53 -1.89 1.70 8.39
C GLN A 53 -2.26 1.18 7.00
N HIS A 54 -2.93 2.00 6.19
CA HIS A 54 -3.50 1.60 4.91
C HIS A 54 -2.79 2.21 3.69
N ASP A 55 -2.05 3.28 3.90
CA ASP A 55 -1.14 3.88 2.94
C ASP A 55 0.06 2.96 2.85
N THR A 56 0.23 2.36 1.68
CA THR A 56 1.37 1.48 1.40
C THR A 56 2.67 2.27 1.20
N SER A 57 2.68 3.58 1.44
CA SER A 57 3.87 4.44 1.40
C SER A 57 5.03 3.81 2.17
N VAL A 58 6.19 3.74 1.52
CA VAL A 58 7.45 3.44 2.20
C VAL A 58 7.73 4.59 3.17
N ARG A 59 8.14 4.27 4.40
CA ARG A 59 8.51 5.29 5.38
C ARG A 59 9.67 6.13 4.84
N GLY A 60 9.60 7.44 5.02
CA GLY A 60 10.59 8.39 4.49
C GLY A 60 11.90 8.47 5.27
N ASP A 61 12.18 7.55 6.20
CA ASP A 61 13.42 7.54 6.96
C ASP A 61 14.57 6.91 6.15
N ALA A 62 15.80 7.37 6.40
CA ALA A 62 16.97 6.98 5.61
C ALA A 62 17.23 5.46 5.63
N ASP A 63 16.92 4.80 6.74
CA ASP A 63 17.07 3.35 6.90
C ASP A 63 16.04 2.60 6.04
N SER A 64 14.83 3.13 5.90
CA SER A 64 13.79 2.59 5.02
C SER A 64 14.13 2.71 3.52
N HIS A 65 15.05 3.61 3.16
CA HIS A 65 15.53 3.83 1.79
C HIS A 65 16.86 3.13 1.47
N GLU A 66 17.49 2.44 2.43
CA GLU A 66 18.80 1.79 2.24
C GLU A 66 18.83 0.84 1.03
N ASN A 67 17.69 0.20 0.74
CA ASN A 67 17.55 -0.77 -0.34
C ASN A 67 16.88 -0.21 -1.61
N ASP A 68 16.58 1.09 -1.68
CA ASP A 68 15.85 1.68 -2.81
C ASP A 68 16.57 1.46 -4.14
N ALA A 69 17.89 1.66 -4.17
CA ALA A 69 18.69 1.42 -5.37
C ALA A 69 18.63 -0.05 -5.83
N VAL A 70 18.54 -0.98 -4.88
CA VAL A 70 18.39 -2.42 -5.17
C VAL A 70 17.01 -2.69 -5.76
N TYR A 71 15.95 -2.15 -5.15
CA TYR A 71 14.59 -2.32 -5.64
C TYR A 71 14.39 -1.71 -7.03
N GLU A 72 14.91 -0.50 -7.27
CA GLU A 72 14.87 0.16 -8.58
C GLU A 72 15.62 -0.66 -9.64
N SER A 73 16.79 -1.21 -9.29
CA SER A 73 17.53 -2.11 -10.19
C SER A 73 16.73 -3.37 -10.55
N VAL A 74 16.02 -3.97 -9.59
CA VAL A 74 15.17 -5.13 -9.89
C VAL A 74 14.05 -4.71 -10.84
N VAL A 75 13.28 -3.67 -10.51
CA VAL A 75 12.12 -3.22 -11.30
C VAL A 75 12.52 -2.87 -12.74
N SER A 76 13.65 -2.20 -12.92
CA SER A 76 14.19 -1.84 -14.25
C SER A 76 14.61 -3.04 -15.10
N ASN A 77 14.97 -4.17 -14.48
CA ASN A 77 15.36 -5.41 -15.16
C ASN A 77 14.20 -6.39 -15.36
N LEU A 78 12.98 -6.05 -14.92
CA LEU A 78 11.80 -6.88 -15.12
C LEU A 78 11.24 -6.75 -16.55
N TYR A 79 10.74 -7.86 -17.07
CA TYR A 79 10.01 -7.93 -18.32
C TYR A 79 8.69 -7.17 -18.20
N PRO A 80 8.26 -6.48 -19.28
CA PRO A 80 7.00 -5.76 -19.29
C PRO A 80 5.80 -6.63 -18.86
N ALA A 81 5.81 -7.92 -19.19
CA ALA A 81 4.75 -8.85 -18.79
C ALA A 81 4.68 -9.10 -17.27
N ILE A 82 5.80 -9.01 -16.55
CA ILE A 82 5.82 -9.11 -15.08
C ILE A 82 5.32 -7.80 -14.47
N ILE A 83 5.75 -6.66 -15.02
CA ILE A 83 5.25 -5.33 -14.62
C ILE A 83 3.72 -5.25 -14.77
N GLU A 84 3.18 -5.81 -15.87
CA GLU A 84 1.74 -5.81 -16.12
C GLU A 84 0.96 -6.61 -15.08
N LYS A 85 1.50 -7.74 -14.59
CA LYS A 85 0.88 -8.49 -13.48
C LYS A 85 0.75 -7.63 -12.21
N GLY A 86 1.78 -6.83 -11.90
CA GLY A 86 1.74 -5.87 -10.79
C GLY A 86 0.70 -4.76 -11.01
N ARG A 87 0.59 -4.22 -12.23
CA ARG A 87 -0.42 -3.21 -12.59
C ARG A 87 -1.85 -3.73 -12.48
N VAL A 88 -2.10 -4.94 -12.99
CA VAL A 88 -3.40 -5.62 -12.85
C VAL A 88 -3.72 -5.88 -11.38
N CYS A 89 -2.73 -6.24 -10.57
CA CYS A 89 -2.92 -6.41 -9.12
C CYS A 89 -3.32 -5.09 -8.44
N LEU A 90 -2.65 -3.98 -8.78
CA LEU A 90 -2.99 -2.64 -8.29
C LEU A 90 -4.42 -2.24 -8.69
N ALA A 91 -4.79 -2.46 -9.95
CA ALA A 91 -6.12 -2.11 -10.46
C ALA A 91 -7.25 -2.91 -9.77
N ASN A 92 -6.96 -4.14 -9.34
CA ASN A 92 -7.90 -5.00 -8.62
C ASN A 92 -7.81 -4.87 -7.09
N ALA A 93 -6.89 -4.05 -6.56
CA ALA A 93 -6.77 -3.85 -5.13
C ALA A 93 -8.06 -3.22 -4.59
N LYS A 94 -8.53 -3.75 -3.45
CA LYS A 94 -9.73 -3.21 -2.81
C LYS A 94 -9.48 -1.76 -2.42
N ARG A 95 -10.29 -0.84 -2.94
CA ARG A 95 -10.25 0.56 -2.55
C ARG A 95 -10.57 0.69 -1.06
N VAL A 96 -9.69 1.36 -0.33
CA VAL A 96 -9.93 1.75 1.06
C VAL A 96 -10.50 3.16 1.00
N PRO A 97 -11.77 3.37 1.35
CA PRO A 97 -12.39 4.68 1.29
C PRO A 97 -11.57 5.74 2.03
N GLY A 98 -11.31 6.86 1.37
CA GLY A 98 -10.55 7.99 1.91
C GLY A 98 -9.03 7.80 1.95
N VAL A 99 -8.47 6.66 1.55
CA VAL A 99 -7.04 6.55 1.19
C VAL A 99 -6.87 7.04 -0.24
N ALA A 100 -5.89 7.92 -0.47
CA ALA A 100 -5.63 8.43 -1.81
C ALA A 100 -5.20 7.31 -2.76
N GLU A 101 -5.87 7.20 -3.90
CA GLU A 101 -5.47 6.25 -4.95
C GLU A 101 -4.12 6.67 -5.53
N LYS A 102 -3.20 5.70 -5.63
CA LYS A 102 -1.91 5.87 -6.29
C LYS A 102 -1.91 5.19 -7.64
N SER A 103 -1.47 5.91 -8.67
CA SER A 103 -1.12 5.31 -9.95
C SER A 103 0.15 4.48 -9.80
N TRP A 104 0.38 3.55 -10.74
CA TRP A 104 1.59 2.73 -10.77
C TRP A 104 2.88 3.58 -10.72
N GLU A 105 2.85 4.72 -11.38
CA GLU A 105 3.96 5.66 -11.52
C GLU A 105 4.23 6.41 -10.22
N GLY A 106 3.21 6.61 -9.37
CA GLY A 106 3.32 7.19 -8.03
C GLY A 106 3.80 6.21 -6.95
N LEU A 107 4.04 4.94 -7.29
CA LEU A 107 4.57 3.94 -6.38
C LEU A 107 6.10 3.92 -6.40
N SER A 108 6.70 3.78 -5.22
CA SER A 108 8.12 3.41 -5.04
C SER A 108 8.42 2.03 -5.63
N ALA A 109 9.70 1.74 -5.90
CA ALA A 109 10.10 0.43 -6.37
C ALA A 109 9.71 -0.72 -5.42
N LEU A 110 9.80 -0.53 -4.10
CA LEU A 110 9.36 -1.54 -3.13
C LEU A 110 7.85 -1.81 -3.21
N GLN A 111 7.03 -0.76 -3.33
CA GLN A 111 5.58 -0.93 -3.51
C GLN A 111 5.25 -1.67 -4.81
N LYS A 112 5.95 -1.35 -5.90
CA LYS A 112 5.83 -2.07 -7.18
C LYS A 112 6.22 -3.55 -7.02
N LEU A 113 7.33 -3.84 -6.34
CA LEU A 113 7.78 -5.21 -6.10
C LEU A 113 6.83 -5.99 -5.18
N ASN A 114 6.23 -5.36 -4.18
CA ASN A 114 5.22 -5.99 -3.33
C ASN A 114 3.98 -6.41 -4.13
N LEU A 115 3.48 -5.54 -5.01
CA LEU A 115 2.35 -5.85 -5.89
C LEU A 115 2.70 -6.98 -6.88
N ILE A 116 3.90 -6.94 -7.46
CA ILE A 116 4.40 -8.01 -8.34
C ILE A 116 4.48 -9.32 -7.55
N SER A 117 5.06 -9.30 -6.35
CA SER A 117 5.18 -10.47 -5.48
C SER A 117 3.82 -11.07 -5.13
N GLN A 118 2.84 -10.23 -4.82
CA GLN A 118 1.47 -10.66 -4.58
C GLN A 118 0.84 -11.31 -5.81
N SER A 119 1.03 -10.73 -7.00
CA SER A 119 0.44 -11.21 -8.25
C SER A 119 1.11 -12.47 -8.83
N THR A 120 2.33 -12.76 -8.41
CA THR A 120 3.17 -13.85 -8.94
C THR A 120 3.41 -14.96 -7.92
N GLU A 121 3.03 -14.74 -6.66
CA GLU A 121 3.34 -15.60 -5.52
C GLU A 121 4.85 -15.82 -5.28
N VAL A 122 5.69 -14.95 -5.85
CA VAL A 122 7.14 -14.96 -5.67
C VAL A 122 7.54 -13.90 -4.65
N PRO A 123 8.22 -14.25 -3.53
CA PRO A 123 8.68 -13.29 -2.54
C PRO A 123 9.59 -12.19 -3.11
N VAL A 124 9.51 -10.97 -2.57
CA VAL A 124 10.41 -9.84 -2.91
C VAL A 124 11.88 -10.23 -2.81
N LYS A 125 12.23 -11.03 -1.80
CA LYS A 125 13.60 -11.52 -1.59
C LYS A 125 14.12 -12.31 -2.78
N ASP A 126 13.29 -13.15 -3.40
CA ASP A 126 13.69 -14.01 -4.52
C ASP A 126 13.92 -13.18 -5.79
N TRP A 127 13.15 -12.10 -5.98
CA TRP A 127 13.39 -11.12 -7.05
C TRP A 127 14.73 -10.41 -6.88
N ILE A 128 15.07 -9.99 -5.66
CA ILE A 128 16.35 -9.36 -5.33
C ILE A 128 17.51 -10.34 -5.54
N GLU A 129 17.40 -11.55 -4.98
CA GLU A 129 18.45 -12.57 -5.08
C GLU A 129 18.71 -12.94 -6.53
N SER A 130 17.66 -13.10 -7.34
CA SER A 130 17.78 -13.48 -8.76
C SER A 130 18.37 -12.35 -9.63
N ASN A 131 18.26 -11.09 -9.20
CA ASN A 131 18.86 -9.94 -9.88
C ASN A 131 20.37 -9.79 -9.59
N ARG A 132 20.92 -10.52 -8.61
CA ARG A 132 22.35 -10.45 -8.28
C ARG A 132 23.21 -11.16 -9.34
N PRO A 133 24.41 -10.62 -9.66
CA PRO A 133 25.38 -11.35 -10.46
C PRO A 133 25.73 -12.71 -9.83
N GLY A 134 25.71 -13.78 -10.64
CA GLY A 134 26.03 -15.13 -10.16
C GLY A 134 24.95 -15.81 -9.32
N ALA A 135 23.72 -15.27 -9.30
CA ALA A 135 22.59 -15.91 -8.63
C ALA A 135 22.34 -17.34 -9.15
N GLY A 136 21.98 -18.26 -8.25
CA GLY A 136 21.70 -19.66 -8.61
C GLY A 136 20.56 -19.79 -9.61
N THR A 137 19.50 -19.00 -9.42
CA THR A 137 18.45 -18.77 -10.42
C THR A 137 18.59 -17.34 -10.92
N SER A 138 18.82 -17.15 -12.23
CA SER A 138 18.90 -15.81 -12.80
C SER A 138 17.50 -15.17 -12.87
N LEU A 139 17.45 -13.84 -12.81
CA LEU A 139 16.20 -13.08 -12.91
C LEU A 139 15.41 -13.47 -14.17
N SER A 140 16.05 -13.64 -15.31
CA SER A 140 15.38 -14.08 -16.54
C SER A 140 14.71 -15.45 -16.40
N LYS A 141 15.37 -16.42 -15.73
CA LYS A 141 14.81 -17.76 -15.51
C LYS A 141 13.59 -17.69 -14.58
N LEU A 142 13.68 -16.92 -13.50
CA LEU A 142 12.57 -16.71 -12.57
C LEU A 142 11.36 -16.07 -13.27
N GLN A 143 11.60 -15.05 -14.09
CA GLN A 143 10.52 -14.39 -14.84
C GLN A 143 9.84 -15.33 -15.82
N LEU A 144 10.61 -16.14 -16.55
CA LEU A 144 10.06 -17.13 -17.47
C LEU A 144 9.28 -18.22 -16.73
N SER A 145 9.68 -18.64 -15.52
CA SER A 145 8.90 -19.62 -14.75
C SER A 145 7.55 -19.05 -14.30
N VAL A 146 7.48 -17.76 -13.98
CA VAL A 146 6.24 -17.06 -13.63
C VAL A 146 5.32 -16.85 -14.85
N LEU A 147 5.90 -16.65 -16.03
CA LEU A 147 5.16 -16.43 -17.28
C LEU A 147 4.83 -17.74 -18.03
N ALA A 148 5.46 -18.84 -17.66
CA ALA A 148 5.18 -20.13 -18.25
C ALA A 148 3.69 -20.44 -18.11
N PRO A 149 3.02 -20.89 -19.18
CA PRO A 149 1.63 -21.31 -19.07
C PRO A 149 1.57 -22.42 -18.03
N THR A 150 0.86 -22.20 -16.94
CA THR A 150 0.46 -23.27 -16.03
C THR A 150 -0.18 -24.33 -16.90
N GLY A 151 0.46 -25.50 -16.94
CA GLY A 151 0.14 -26.56 -17.89
C GLY A 151 -1.37 -26.71 -18.01
N ARG A 152 -1.88 -26.45 -19.21
CA ARG A 152 -3.24 -26.76 -19.64
C ARG A 152 -3.44 -28.25 -19.35
N LYS A 153 -4.01 -28.58 -18.20
CA LYS A 153 -4.59 -29.92 -17.98
C LYS A 153 -5.80 -29.97 -18.91
N ALA A 154 -5.56 -30.55 -20.09
CA ALA A 154 -6.60 -31.10 -20.93
C ALA A 154 -7.26 -32.29 -20.21
#